data_AF-A0A382QKB2-F1
#
_entry.id   AF-A0A382QKB2-F1
#
_cell.length_a   1.000
_cell.length_b   1.000
_cell.length_c   1.000
_cell.angle_alpha   90.00
_cell.angle_beta   90.00
_cell.angle_gamma   90.00
#
_symmetry.space_group_name_H-M   'P 1'
#
loop_
_entity.id
_entity.type
_entity.pdbx_description
1 polymer ?
#
loop_
_entity_poly.entity_id
_entity_poly.type
_entity_poly.pdbx_seq_one_letter_code
_entity_poly.pdbx_strand_id
1 'polypeptide(L)'
;MFLKPLFITALATAIACPAWGQSTTQRYSRQCADGELASCSLLGLIYEIGVAGITDFDRAQALYERACEGNIEAACKRIRMTSGTASAMTAQDDSNRIGHIADSRDGAPIPYAIIDVPNSELRVISDETGRANLGQVQPGLHEIVVRALGYETTRGTLPSPWSED
;
A
#
# COMPACT_ATOMS: atom_id res chain seq x y z
N MET A 1 15.65 23.26 72.51
CA MET A 1 15.59 22.13 73.44
C MET A 1 14.78 21.02 72.77
N PHE A 2 15.41 19.86 72.54
CA PHE A 2 14.90 18.59 71.96
C PHE A 2 14.43 18.62 70.49
N LEU A 3 15.21 18.25 69.46
CA LEU A 3 15.94 16.99 69.13
C LEU A 3 15.00 15.88 68.57
N LYS A 4 15.20 15.47 67.30
CA LYS A 4 14.45 14.47 66.49
C LYS A 4 14.65 13.01 66.98
N PRO A 5 13.72 12.07 66.65
CA PRO A 5 14.07 10.98 65.70
C PRO A 5 12.93 10.65 64.69
N LEU A 6 13.17 10.38 63.39
CA LEU A 6 13.70 9.20 62.68
C LEU A 6 12.73 7.99 62.57
N PHE A 7 12.51 7.54 61.32
CA PHE A 7 11.77 6.36 60.82
C PHE A 7 10.23 6.47 60.87
N ILE A 8 9.48 6.38 59.76
CA ILE A 8 9.29 5.18 58.94
C ILE A 8 9.28 5.52 57.44
N THR A 9 10.09 4.76 56.71
CA THR A 9 10.15 4.62 55.26
C THR A 9 8.78 4.24 54.67
N ALA A 10 8.04 5.20 54.12
CA ALA A 10 7.08 4.92 53.07
C ALA A 10 7.84 5.03 51.75
N LEU A 11 8.40 3.89 51.33
CA LEU A 11 8.86 3.71 49.97
C LEU A 11 7.73 4.17 49.05
N ALA A 12 7.93 5.34 48.43
CA ALA A 12 7.47 5.54 47.07
C ALA A 12 8.30 4.57 46.21
N THR A 13 8.05 3.26 46.37
CA THR A 13 8.36 2.31 45.32
C THR A 13 7.60 2.85 44.14
N ALA A 14 8.35 3.40 43.19
CA ALA A 14 7.89 3.54 41.84
C ALA A 14 7.12 2.26 41.53
N ILE A 15 5.81 2.37 41.42
CA ILE A 15 5.04 1.43 40.61
C ILE A 15 5.50 1.75 39.19
N ALA A 16 6.72 1.35 38.87
CA ALA A 16 7.13 1.08 37.52
C ALA A 16 6.17 -0.04 37.11
N CYS A 17 5.07 0.31 36.45
CA CYS A 17 4.23 -0.65 35.75
C CYS A 17 5.17 -1.48 34.87
N PRO A 18 5.51 -2.72 35.26
CA PRO A 18 6.50 -3.49 34.55
C PRO A 18 5.73 -4.25 33.47
N ALA A 19 5.42 -3.56 32.38
CA ALA A 19 5.16 -4.14 31.07
C ALA A 19 4.77 -2.98 30.14
N TRP A 20 5.78 -2.23 29.72
CA TRP A 20 5.71 -1.56 28.43
C TRP A 20 5.51 -2.69 27.41
N GLY A 21 4.25 -2.94 27.01
CA GLY A 21 3.95 -3.80 25.88
C GLY A 21 4.63 -3.17 24.68
N GLN A 22 5.76 -3.73 24.24
CA GLN A 22 6.45 -3.19 23.07
C GLN A 22 5.52 -3.33 21.88
N SER A 23 5.33 -2.23 21.13
CA SER A 23 4.62 -2.33 19.87
C SER A 23 5.41 -3.27 18.95
N THR A 24 4.69 -4.04 18.13
CA THR A 24 5.31 -4.92 17.14
C THR A 24 6.31 -4.16 16.26
N THR A 25 5.98 -2.92 15.87
CA THR A 25 6.88 -1.99 15.17
C THR A 25 8.17 -1.72 15.93
N GLN A 26 8.10 -1.45 17.23
CA GLN A 26 9.28 -1.17 18.05
C GLN A 26 10.20 -2.39 18.13
N ARG A 27 9.64 -3.59 18.31
CA ARG A 27 10.42 -4.82 18.35
C ARG A 27 11.13 -5.10 17.03
N TYR A 28 10.42 -5.01 15.91
CA TYR A 28 11.01 -5.20 14.57
C TYR A 28 12.00 -4.09 14.21
N SER A 29 11.79 -2.86 14.68
CA SER A 29 12.75 -1.76 14.47
C SER A 29 14.09 -2.02 15.13
N ARG A 30 14.10 -2.57 16.35
CA ARG A 30 15.34 -2.94 17.05
C ARG A 30 16.05 -4.08 16.34
N GLN A 31 15.33 -5.16 16.04
CA GLN A 31 15.90 -6.30 15.32
C GLN A 31 16.47 -5.91 13.94
N CYS A 32 15.76 -5.06 13.20
CA CYS A 32 16.27 -4.51 11.95
C CYS A 32 17.53 -3.65 12.17
N ALA A 33 17.59 -2.84 13.22
CA ALA A 33 18.79 -2.08 13.58
C ALA A 33 19.97 -2.99 13.96
N ASP A 34 19.69 -4.12 14.62
CA ASP A 34 20.67 -5.14 15.02
C ASP A 34 21.14 -6.02 13.84
N GLY A 35 20.64 -5.79 12.62
CA GLY A 35 21.06 -6.46 11.40
C GLY A 35 20.20 -7.66 10.98
N GLU A 36 19.10 -7.94 11.68
CA GLU A 36 18.14 -8.97 11.27
C GLU A 36 17.29 -8.47 10.10
N LEU A 37 17.73 -8.76 8.88
CA LEU A 37 17.11 -8.24 7.65
C LEU A 37 15.68 -8.76 7.42
N ALA A 38 15.36 -9.95 7.92
CA ALA A 38 13.99 -10.45 7.93
C ALA A 38 13.05 -9.52 8.72
N SER A 39 13.55 -8.95 9.82
CA SER A 39 12.81 -7.99 10.64
C SER A 39 12.67 -6.64 9.97
N CYS A 40 13.62 -6.24 9.11
CA CYS A 40 13.44 -5.08 8.24
C CYS A 40 12.29 -5.31 7.23
N SER A 41 12.22 -6.50 6.62
CA SER A 41 11.11 -6.85 5.73
C SER A 41 9.75 -6.85 6.44
N LEU A 42 9.70 -7.34 7.69
CA LEU A 42 8.46 -7.34 8.48
C LEU A 42 8.06 -5.93 8.93
N LEU A 43 9.04 -5.09 9.27
CA LEU A 43 8.79 -3.69 9.60
C LEU A 43 8.25 -2.92 8.39
N GLY A 44 8.83 -3.14 7.20
CA GLY A 44 8.32 -2.57 5.95
C GLY A 44 6.87 -2.98 5.70
N LEU A 45 6.52 -4.24 5.97
CA LEU A 45 5.16 -4.72 5.83
C LEU A 45 4.20 -4.00 6.77
N ILE A 46 4.60 -3.74 8.01
CA ILE A 46 3.76 -3.03 8.97
C ILE A 46 3.48 -1.59 8.53
N TYR A 47 4.47 -0.92 7.93
CA TYR A 47 4.30 0.42 7.36
C TYR A 47 3.46 0.41 6.06
N GLU A 48 3.55 -0.64 5.26
CA GLU A 48 2.75 -0.82 4.04
C GLU A 48 1.26 -1.06 4.36
N ILE A 49 0.94 -1.96 5.29
CA ILE A 49 -0.45 -2.33 5.62
C ILE A 49 -1.12 -1.34 6.59
N GLY A 50 -0.35 -0.43 7.20
CA GLY A 50 -0.89 0.57 8.11
C GLY A 50 -1.50 0.01 9.39
N VAL A 51 -1.02 -1.14 9.90
CA VAL A 51 -1.56 -1.78 11.14
C VAL A 51 -1.46 -0.87 12.38
N ALA A 52 -0.65 0.19 12.31
CA ALA A 52 -0.55 1.23 13.35
C ALA A 52 -1.36 2.52 13.03
N GLY A 53 -2.28 2.48 12.06
CA GLY A 53 -3.15 3.62 11.70
C GLY A 53 -2.49 4.69 10.81
N ILE A 54 -1.24 4.48 10.38
CA ILE A 54 -0.50 5.36 9.47
C ILE A 54 0.21 4.46 8.46
N THR A 55 -0.13 4.60 7.18
CA THR A 55 0.62 4.02 6.06
C THR A 55 1.77 4.95 5.69
N ASP A 56 2.96 4.39 5.51
CA ASP A 56 4.18 5.13 5.12
C ASP A 56 4.95 4.28 4.10
N PHE A 57 4.58 4.43 2.83
CA PHE A 57 5.10 3.61 1.73
C PHE A 57 6.57 3.88 1.44
N ASP A 58 7.01 5.15 1.55
CA ASP A 58 8.42 5.52 1.35
C ASP A 58 9.31 4.83 2.38
N ARG A 59 8.87 4.83 3.65
CA ARG A 59 9.58 4.12 4.71
C ARG A 59 9.53 2.60 4.51
N ALA A 60 8.42 2.06 4.03
CA ALA A 60 8.31 0.64 3.71
C ALA A 60 9.31 0.24 2.61
N GLN A 61 9.41 1.03 1.54
CA GLN A 61 10.31 0.80 0.42
C GLN A 61 11.77 0.77 0.87
N ALA A 62 12.22 1.77 1.64
CA ALA A 62 13.59 1.82 2.17
C ALA A 62 13.93 0.60 3.05
N LEU A 63 12.95 0.11 3.83
CA LEU A 63 13.13 -1.09 4.66
C LEU A 63 13.20 -2.37 3.82
N TYR A 64 12.44 -2.45 2.75
CA TYR A 64 12.52 -3.56 1.81
C TYR A 64 13.82 -3.55 1.01
N GLU A 65 14.35 -2.37 0.65
CA GLU A 65 15.59 -2.26 -0.14
C GLU A 65 16.73 -2.83 0.66
N ARG A 66 16.86 -2.38 1.90
CA ARG A 66 17.85 -2.90 2.85
C ARG A 66 17.71 -4.40 3.11
N ALA A 67 16.49 -4.93 3.19
CA ALA A 67 16.28 -6.36 3.35
C ALA A 67 16.62 -7.15 2.06
N CYS A 68 16.33 -6.57 0.89
CA CYS A 68 16.64 -7.17 -0.40
C CYS A 68 18.15 -7.21 -0.68
N GLU A 69 18.90 -6.17 -0.27
CA GLU A 69 20.36 -6.12 -0.36
C GLU A 69 21.05 -7.28 0.37
N GLY A 70 20.43 -7.81 1.43
CA GLY A 70 20.89 -9.05 2.07
C GLY A 70 20.08 -10.29 1.70
N ASN A 71 19.58 -10.35 0.48
CA ASN A 71 18.98 -11.52 -0.16
C ASN A 71 17.69 -12.04 0.50
N ILE A 72 16.95 -11.18 1.21
CA ILE A 72 15.60 -11.55 1.66
C ILE A 72 14.64 -11.50 0.46
N GLU A 73 14.40 -12.66 -0.15
CA GLU A 73 13.57 -12.79 -1.36
C GLU A 73 12.18 -12.17 -1.23
N ALA A 74 11.57 -12.28 -0.04
CA ALA A 74 10.26 -11.70 0.25
C ALA A 74 10.27 -10.17 0.11
N ALA A 75 11.36 -9.52 0.53
CA ALA A 75 11.53 -8.08 0.40
C ALA A 75 11.78 -7.67 -1.06
N CYS A 76 12.64 -8.40 -1.77
CA CYS A 76 12.89 -8.16 -3.20
C CYS A 76 11.62 -8.33 -4.05
N LYS A 77 10.81 -9.34 -3.74
CA LYS A 77 9.52 -9.56 -4.40
C LYS A 77 8.56 -8.40 -4.12
N ARG A 78 8.53 -7.92 -2.88
CA ARG A 78 7.68 -6.79 -2.50
C ARG A 78 8.08 -5.51 -3.23
N ILE A 79 9.36 -5.18 -3.32
CA ILE A 79 9.85 -4.06 -4.13
C ILE A 79 9.44 -4.21 -5.58
N ARG A 80 9.58 -5.39 -6.19
CA ARG A 80 9.13 -5.58 -7.58
C ARG A 80 7.63 -5.34 -7.76
N MET A 81 6.82 -5.60 -6.73
CA MET A 81 5.38 -5.37 -6.75
C MET A 81 5.02 -3.91 -6.49
N THR A 82 5.69 -3.25 -5.55
CA THR A 82 5.40 -1.85 -5.16
C THR A 82 6.14 -0.82 -6.01
N SER A 83 7.30 -1.18 -6.53
CA SER A 83 8.18 -0.36 -7.38
C SER A 83 8.10 -0.78 -8.84
N GLY A 84 6.98 -1.39 -9.25
CA GLY A 84 6.67 -1.72 -10.64
C GLY A 84 6.49 -0.45 -11.47
N THR A 85 7.58 0.26 -11.72
CA THR A 85 7.87 1.24 -12.79
C THR A 85 9.16 2.05 -12.53
N ALA A 86 10.23 1.45 -12.00
CA ALA A 86 11.53 2.15 -11.94
C ALA A 86 12.69 1.47 -12.69
N SER A 87 12.50 0.30 -13.30
CA SER A 87 13.58 -0.29 -14.12
C SER A 87 13.05 -1.23 -15.18
N ALA A 88 12.85 -0.68 -16.39
CA ALA A 88 13.05 -1.29 -17.71
C ALA A 88 12.20 -0.55 -18.74
N MET A 89 12.73 0.56 -19.24
CA MET A 89 12.37 1.11 -20.53
C MET A 89 12.92 0.19 -21.63
N THR A 90 12.36 -1.01 -21.79
CA THR A 90 12.50 -1.87 -22.99
C THR A 90 11.35 -2.87 -23.04
N ALA A 91 10.16 -2.40 -23.39
CA ALA A 91 9.16 -3.18 -24.10
C ALA A 91 8.16 -2.17 -24.66
N GLN A 92 8.29 -1.88 -25.95
CA GLN A 92 7.16 -1.46 -26.75
C GLN A 92 6.19 -2.65 -26.75
N ASP A 93 5.27 -2.65 -25.80
CA ASP A 93 4.08 -3.47 -25.86
C ASP A 93 2.90 -2.51 -26.03
N ASP A 94 2.51 -2.31 -27.29
CA ASP A 94 1.28 -1.58 -27.67
C ASP A 94 0.00 -2.28 -27.13
N SER A 95 0.14 -3.35 -26.34
CA SER A 95 -0.94 -4.05 -25.65
C SER A 95 -1.19 -3.56 -24.20
N ASN A 96 -0.34 -2.71 -23.63
CA ASN A 96 -0.55 -2.12 -22.29
C ASN A 96 -1.48 -0.90 -22.36
N ARG A 97 -2.71 -1.11 -22.82
CA ARG A 97 -3.73 -0.04 -22.94
C ARG A 97 -4.39 0.16 -21.58
N ILE A 98 -3.79 1.05 -20.79
CA ILE A 98 -4.23 1.40 -19.44
C ILE A 98 -5.22 2.58 -19.52
N GLY A 99 -6.49 2.36 -19.16
CA GLY A 99 -7.48 3.42 -19.00
C GLY A 99 -7.38 4.08 -17.63
N HIS A 100 -7.83 5.35 -17.51
CA HIS A 100 -7.88 6.09 -16.26
C HIS A 100 -9.33 6.35 -15.83
N ILE A 101 -9.66 6.02 -14.59
CA ILE A 101 -10.98 6.19 -14.00
C ILE A 101 -10.88 7.34 -12.99
N ALA A 102 -11.63 8.40 -13.23
CA ALA A 102 -11.63 9.60 -12.41
C ALA A 102 -13.06 10.05 -12.09
N ASP A 103 -13.21 10.79 -10.99
CA ASP A 103 -14.44 11.51 -10.67
C ASP A 103 -14.66 12.61 -11.71
N SER A 104 -15.87 12.64 -12.27
CA SER A 104 -16.23 13.61 -13.30
C SER A 104 -16.23 15.07 -12.82
N ARG A 105 -16.28 15.32 -11.51
CA ARG A 105 -16.40 16.67 -10.93
C ARG A 105 -15.06 17.36 -10.78
N ASP A 106 -14.06 16.65 -10.30
CA ASP A 106 -12.75 17.20 -9.94
C ASP A 106 -11.58 16.48 -10.65
N GLY A 107 -11.85 15.38 -11.37
CA GLY A 107 -10.83 14.59 -12.04
C GLY A 107 -10.00 13.72 -11.09
N ALA A 108 -10.39 13.60 -9.81
CA ALA A 108 -9.66 12.79 -8.84
C ALA A 108 -9.69 11.30 -9.24
N PRO A 109 -8.57 10.57 -9.15
CA PRO A 109 -8.54 9.16 -9.50
C PRO A 109 -9.44 8.34 -8.56
N ILE A 110 -10.20 7.41 -9.12
CA ILE A 110 -11.08 6.52 -8.34
C ILE A 110 -10.40 5.16 -8.17
N PRO A 111 -9.89 4.84 -6.97
CA PRO A 111 -9.24 3.58 -6.71
C PRO A 111 -10.24 2.43 -6.59
N TYR A 112 -9.85 1.24 -7.03
CA TYR A 112 -10.62 -0.01 -6.90
C TYR A 112 -12.02 0.04 -7.53
N ALA A 113 -12.21 0.87 -8.55
CA ALA A 113 -13.42 0.88 -9.35
C ALA A 113 -13.52 -0.42 -10.15
N ILE A 114 -14.68 -1.05 -10.11
CA ILE A 114 -15.00 -2.24 -10.89
C ILE A 114 -15.57 -1.76 -12.22
N ILE A 115 -14.95 -2.17 -13.32
CA ILE A 115 -15.39 -1.94 -14.69
C ILE A 115 -15.87 -3.28 -15.24
N ASP A 116 -17.18 -3.41 -15.42
CA ASP A 116 -17.79 -4.56 -16.07
C ASP A 116 -18.08 -4.24 -17.54
N VAL A 117 -17.64 -5.13 -18.43
CA VAL A 117 -17.93 -5.10 -19.86
C VAL A 117 -18.87 -6.26 -20.18
N PRO A 118 -20.21 -6.07 -20.09
CA PRO A 118 -21.18 -7.16 -20.21
C PRO A 118 -21.08 -7.93 -21.54
N ASN A 119 -20.75 -7.23 -22.63
CA ASN A 119 -20.68 -7.85 -23.97
C ASN A 119 -19.42 -8.68 -24.20
N SER A 120 -18.43 -8.63 -23.31
CA SER A 120 -17.16 -9.34 -23.46
C SER A 120 -16.79 -10.20 -22.25
N GLU A 121 -17.72 -10.39 -21.29
CA GLU A 121 -17.50 -11.07 -19.99
C GLU A 121 -16.25 -10.57 -19.23
N LEU A 122 -15.78 -9.36 -19.56
CA LEU A 122 -14.54 -8.83 -19.01
C LEU A 122 -14.88 -7.99 -17.80
N ARG A 123 -14.23 -8.29 -16.68
CA ARG A 123 -14.33 -7.51 -15.45
C ARG A 123 -12.93 -7.08 -15.03
N VAL A 124 -12.71 -5.78 -15.01
CA VAL A 124 -11.41 -5.18 -14.64
C VAL A 124 -11.60 -4.34 -13.39
N ILE A 125 -10.57 -4.24 -12.56
CA ILE A 125 -10.56 -3.40 -11.36
C ILE A 125 -9.45 -2.37 -11.52
N SER A 126 -9.73 -1.10 -11.21
CA SER A 126 -8.70 -0.05 -11.20
C SER A 126 -7.76 -0.17 -10.00
N ASP A 127 -6.50 0.21 -10.17
CA ASP A 127 -5.51 0.29 -9.10
C ASP A 127 -5.71 1.53 -8.22
N GLU A 128 -4.80 1.74 -7.27
CA GLU A 128 -4.81 2.88 -6.35
C GLU A 128 -4.66 4.26 -7.04
N THR A 129 -4.14 4.28 -8.27
CA THR A 129 -4.01 5.47 -9.10
C THR A 129 -5.19 5.64 -10.06
N GLY A 130 -6.25 4.83 -9.93
CA GLY A 130 -7.41 4.86 -10.81
C GLY A 130 -7.13 4.27 -12.18
N ARG A 131 -6.05 3.50 -12.37
CA ARG A 131 -5.68 2.93 -13.66
C ARG A 131 -6.19 1.50 -13.80
N ALA A 132 -6.79 1.18 -14.94
CA ALA A 132 -7.31 -0.15 -15.24
C ALA A 132 -6.74 -0.67 -16.56
N ASN A 133 -6.22 -1.90 -16.56
CA ASN A 133 -5.71 -2.52 -17.79
C ASN A 133 -6.88 -3.09 -18.61
N LEU A 134 -7.15 -2.47 -19.76
CA LEU A 134 -8.21 -2.85 -20.68
C LEU A 134 -7.65 -3.48 -21.97
N GLY A 135 -6.39 -3.90 -21.98
CA GLY A 135 -5.72 -4.49 -23.15
C GLY A 135 -6.40 -5.76 -23.69
N GLN A 136 -7.29 -6.37 -22.92
CA GLN A 136 -8.07 -7.55 -23.31
C GLN A 136 -9.40 -7.22 -24.00
N VAL A 137 -9.80 -5.94 -24.06
CA VAL A 137 -11.04 -5.52 -24.73
C VAL A 137 -10.84 -5.53 -26.24
N GLN A 138 -11.61 -6.37 -26.94
CA GLN A 138 -11.60 -6.42 -28.41
C GLN A 138 -11.97 -5.04 -29.02
N PRO A 139 -11.44 -4.69 -30.20
CA PRO A 139 -11.90 -3.52 -30.94
C PRO A 139 -13.43 -3.54 -31.13
N GLY A 140 -14.09 -2.43 -30.86
CA GLY A 140 -15.54 -2.27 -30.95
C GLY A 140 -16.08 -1.25 -29.96
N LEU A 141 -17.36 -0.92 -30.11
CA LEU A 141 -18.08 -0.09 -29.17
C LEU A 141 -18.63 -0.96 -28.05
N HIS A 142 -18.05 -0.85 -26.86
CA HIS A 142 -18.47 -1.65 -25.71
C HIS A 142 -19.27 -0.81 -24.74
N GLU A 143 -20.35 -1.37 -24.24
CA GLU A 143 -21.00 -0.82 -23.05
C GLU A 143 -20.14 -1.17 -21.84
N ILE A 144 -19.94 -0.22 -20.94
CA ILE A 144 -19.28 -0.44 -19.66
C ILE A 144 -20.17 -0.01 -18.51
N VAL A 145 -20.05 -0.73 -17.42
CA VAL A 145 -20.69 -0.39 -16.16
C VAL A 145 -19.59 -0.23 -15.12
N VAL A 146 -19.45 0.98 -14.60
CA VAL A 146 -18.44 1.32 -13.59
C VAL A 146 -19.11 1.41 -12.22
N ARG A 147 -18.55 0.70 -11.24
CA ARG A 147 -19.04 0.63 -9.87
C ARG A 147 -17.89 0.88 -8.90
N ALA A 148 -18.03 1.87 -8.03
CA ALA A 148 -17.06 2.18 -6.99
C ALA A 148 -17.77 2.53 -5.67
N LEU A 149 -17.15 2.21 -4.54
CA LEU A 149 -17.72 2.50 -3.22
C LEU A 149 -17.83 4.02 -3.02
N GLY A 150 -19.02 4.51 -2.68
CA GLY A 150 -19.27 5.94 -2.50
C GLY A 150 -19.58 6.71 -3.79
N TYR A 151 -19.63 6.03 -4.94
CA TYR A 151 -19.98 6.62 -6.23
C TYR A 151 -21.27 6.01 -6.79
N GLU A 152 -22.01 6.79 -7.58
CA GLU A 152 -23.14 6.26 -8.33
C GLU A 152 -22.65 5.33 -9.45
N THR A 153 -23.40 4.25 -9.69
CA THR A 153 -23.10 3.34 -10.80
C THR A 153 -23.28 4.08 -12.11
N THR A 154 -22.20 4.19 -12.87
CA THR A 154 -22.18 4.93 -14.12
C THR A 154 -22.11 3.94 -15.28
N ARG A 155 -22.94 4.15 -16.29
CA ARG A 155 -22.95 3.37 -17.53
C ARG A 155 -22.39 4.26 -18.63
N GLY A 156 -21.37 3.76 -19.31
CA GLY A 156 -20.67 4.48 -20.35
C GLY A 156 -20.58 3.65 -21.62
N THR A 157 -20.23 4.32 -22.70
CA THR A 157 -19.84 3.66 -23.93
C THR A 157 -18.38 3.90 -24.16
N LEU A 158 -17.68 2.81 -24.46
CA LEU A 158 -16.26 2.74 -24.42
C LEU A 158 -15.81 2.30 -25.84
N PRO A 159 -15.42 3.26 -26.71
CA PRO A 159 -15.02 2.98 -28.10
C PRO A 159 -13.59 2.44 -28.17
N SER A 160 -13.42 1.20 -28.60
CA SER A 160 -12.13 0.57 -28.88
C SER A 160 -11.94 0.44 -30.41
N PRO A 161 -10.78 0.76 -31.00
CA PRO A 161 -9.61 1.37 -30.37
C PRO A 161 -9.87 2.83 -30.01
N TRP A 162 -9.45 3.22 -28.80
CA TRP A 162 -9.53 4.59 -28.28
C TRP A 162 -8.89 5.55 -29.29
N SER A 163 -9.67 6.43 -29.93
CA SER A 163 -9.07 7.51 -30.72
C SER A 163 -8.51 8.56 -29.75
N GLU A 164 -7.28 8.97 -30.02
CA GLU A 164 -6.69 10.17 -29.42
C GLU A 164 -7.28 11.38 -30.15
N ASP A 165 -8.53 11.74 -29.86
CA ASP A 165 -9.13 13.00 -30.32
C ASP A 165 -9.18 14.03 -29.19
#